data_AF-A0A6A4H3E9-F1
#
_entry.id   AF-A0A6A4H3E9-F1
#
_cell.length_a   1.000
_cell.length_b   1.000
_cell.length_c   1.000
_cell.angle_alpha   90.00
_cell.angle_beta   90.00
_cell.angle_gamma   90.00
#
_symmetry.space_group_name_H-M   'P 1'
#
loop_
_entity.id
_entity.type
_entity.pdbx_description
1 polymer ?
#
loop_
_entity_poly.entity_id
_entity_poly.type
_entity_poly.pdbx_seq_one_letter_code
_entity_poly.pdbx_strand_id
1 'polypeptide(L)'
;IYRIPETLSQEVLTAMYAPAKPDFPTISADKLPEFDAFIFGIPTRYGNFPAQWKTFWDTTGQLWAKGALAGKYVSAFVSTASPGGGQESTVMNALSTFTHHGMIFVPLGYSQTFGQLTNLEEVHGGSPWGAGTFAGPTGARQPSALELEVATPPGQTVPRCRFQGQVLNKPNTFDLKALPCWTRSSVFYMNCLSRDV
;
A
#
# COMPACT_ATOMS: atom_id res chain seq x y z
N ILE A 1 -7.62 1.30 9.30
CA ILE A 1 -7.56 0.78 7.91
C ILE A 1 -8.80 1.28 7.20
N TYR A 2 -8.67 1.80 5.99
CA TYR A 2 -9.81 2.23 5.19
C TYR A 2 -9.77 1.64 3.79
N ARG A 3 -10.92 1.65 3.14
CA ARG A 3 -11.06 1.35 1.72
C ARG A 3 -11.22 2.64 0.93
N ILE A 4 -10.72 2.65 -0.30
CA ILE A 4 -11.17 3.64 -1.28
C ILE A 4 -12.59 3.30 -1.75
N PRO A 5 -13.39 4.30 -2.15
CA PRO A 5 -14.70 4.07 -2.73
C PRO A 5 -14.64 3.11 -3.91
N GLU A 6 -15.63 2.23 -4.02
CA GLU A 6 -15.82 1.41 -5.22
C GLU A 6 -16.50 2.24 -6.30
N THR A 7 -16.00 2.15 -7.52
CA THR A 7 -16.53 2.86 -8.68
C THR A 7 -17.34 1.95 -9.60
N LEU A 8 -17.19 0.63 -9.49
CA LEU A 8 -17.93 -0.34 -10.28
C LEU A 8 -19.30 -0.66 -9.65
N SER A 9 -20.31 -0.88 -10.48
CA SER A 9 -21.63 -1.33 -10.02
C SER A 9 -21.57 -2.76 -9.49
N GLN A 10 -22.53 -3.11 -8.63
CA GLN A 10 -22.62 -4.46 -8.05
C GLN A 10 -22.78 -5.55 -9.13
N GLU A 11 -23.46 -5.24 -10.24
CA GLU A 11 -23.62 -6.12 -11.39
C GLU A 11 -22.27 -6.45 -12.03
N VAL A 12 -21.44 -5.44 -12.28
CA VAL A 12 -20.09 -5.61 -12.84
C VAL A 12 -19.20 -6.40 -11.88
N LEU A 13 -19.26 -6.10 -10.58
CA LEU A 13 -18.50 -6.84 -9.57
C LEU A 13 -18.88 -8.32 -9.55
N THR A 14 -20.17 -8.62 -9.68
CA THR A 14 -20.67 -10.01 -9.73
C THR A 14 -20.18 -10.71 -10.99
N ALA A 15 -20.26 -10.05 -12.15
CA ALA A 15 -19.77 -10.59 -13.42
C ALA A 15 -18.25 -10.85 -13.43
N MET A 16 -17.49 -10.06 -12.66
CA MET A 16 -16.05 -10.24 -12.49
C MET A 16 -15.67 -11.28 -11.43
N TYR A 17 -16.65 -11.98 -10.83
CA TYR A 17 -16.45 -12.88 -9.70
C TYR A 17 -15.65 -12.22 -8.56
N ALA A 18 -15.92 -10.93 -8.31
CA ALA A 18 -15.30 -10.21 -7.22
C ALA A 18 -15.83 -10.78 -5.89
N PRO A 19 -14.97 -11.24 -4.97
CA PRO A 19 -15.37 -11.72 -3.67
C PRO A 19 -15.89 -10.56 -2.83
N ALA A 20 -16.60 -10.91 -1.77
CA ALA A 20 -17.07 -9.96 -0.78
C ALA A 20 -15.90 -9.13 -0.23
N LYS A 21 -16.12 -7.82 -0.12
CA LYS A 21 -15.14 -6.92 0.46
C LYS A 21 -15.18 -7.02 1.98
N PRO A 22 -14.03 -6.92 2.67
CA PRO A 22 -13.99 -6.82 4.12
C PRO A 22 -14.74 -5.56 4.59
N ASP A 23 -15.32 -5.64 5.78
CA ASP A 23 -16.06 -4.54 6.40
C ASP A 23 -15.08 -3.52 7.03
N PHE A 24 -14.49 -2.70 6.16
CA PHE A 24 -13.69 -1.55 6.56
C PHE A 24 -14.37 -0.26 6.10
N PRO A 25 -14.26 0.83 6.88
CA PRO A 25 -14.82 2.11 6.51
C PRO A 25 -14.22 2.63 5.20
N THR A 26 -15.04 3.27 4.38
CA THR A 26 -14.57 3.97 3.18
C THR A 26 -14.05 5.35 3.57
N ILE A 27 -12.90 5.74 3.01
CA ILE A 27 -12.33 7.07 3.22
C ILE A 27 -12.64 8.03 2.07
N SER A 28 -12.84 9.29 2.41
CA SER A 28 -12.96 10.40 1.49
C SER A 28 -11.67 11.22 1.46
N ALA A 29 -11.35 11.82 0.31
CA ALA A 29 -10.07 12.51 0.11
C ALA A 29 -9.82 13.65 1.11
N ASP A 30 -10.86 14.37 1.53
CA ASP A 30 -10.81 15.47 2.49
C ASP A 30 -10.27 15.08 3.86
N LYS A 31 -10.27 13.78 4.20
CA LYS A 31 -9.69 13.25 5.44
C LYS A 31 -8.20 12.96 5.35
N LEU A 32 -7.62 12.89 4.15
CA LEU A 32 -6.18 12.63 3.99
C LEU A 32 -5.30 13.60 4.80
N PRO A 33 -5.60 14.91 4.90
CA PRO A 33 -4.82 15.84 5.72
C PRO A 33 -4.72 15.48 7.21
N GLU A 34 -5.65 14.68 7.75
CA GLU A 34 -5.69 14.29 9.16
C GLU A 34 -4.58 13.29 9.54
N PHE A 35 -3.91 12.67 8.56
CA PHE A 35 -2.89 11.63 8.78
C PHE A 35 -1.49 12.13 8.42
N ASP A 36 -0.46 11.66 9.12
CA ASP A 36 0.94 12.05 8.85
C ASP A 36 1.66 11.09 7.88
N ALA A 37 1.21 9.84 7.83
CA ALA A 37 1.83 8.80 7.01
C ALA A 37 0.79 7.83 6.42
N PHE A 38 1.09 7.38 5.20
CA PHE A 38 0.23 6.51 4.41
C PHE A 38 0.98 5.25 3.96
N ILE A 39 0.28 4.12 3.96
CA ILE A 39 0.73 2.88 3.32
C ILE A 39 -0.37 2.45 2.34
N PHE A 40 -0.12 2.67 1.04
CA PHE A 40 -1.10 2.42 0.00
C PHE A 40 -0.98 1.01 -0.57
N GLY A 41 -2.04 0.21 -0.46
CA GLY A 41 -2.14 -1.11 -1.08
C GLY A 41 -2.72 -1.02 -2.50
N ILE A 42 -1.87 -1.22 -3.50
CA ILE A 42 -2.23 -1.01 -4.91
C ILE A 42 -2.28 -2.37 -5.64
N PRO A 43 -3.47 -2.94 -5.87
CA PRO A 43 -3.56 -4.11 -6.75
C PRO A 43 -3.30 -3.64 -8.19
N THR A 44 -2.27 -4.19 -8.82
CA THR A 44 -1.81 -3.72 -10.12
C THR A 44 -2.90 -3.82 -11.19
N ARG A 45 -2.93 -2.85 -12.09
CA ARG A 45 -3.55 -2.98 -13.42
C ARG A 45 -2.52 -2.56 -14.45
N TYR A 46 -1.94 -3.56 -15.13
CA TYR A 46 -0.96 -3.36 -16.19
C TYR A 46 0.22 -2.48 -15.77
N GLY A 47 0.74 -2.65 -14.54
CA GLY A 47 1.83 -1.82 -14.03
C GLY A 47 1.40 -0.41 -13.60
N ASN A 48 0.11 -0.16 -13.38
CA ASN A 48 -0.41 1.13 -12.94
C ASN A 48 -1.51 0.97 -11.87
N PHE A 49 -2.06 2.10 -11.40
CA PHE A 49 -3.25 2.14 -10.56
C PHE A 49 -4.45 1.49 -11.27
N PRO A 50 -5.32 0.78 -10.53
CA PRO A 50 -6.66 0.49 -11.02
C PRO A 50 -7.50 1.78 -11.07
N ALA A 51 -8.60 1.75 -11.83
CA ALA A 51 -9.47 2.90 -12.05
C ALA A 51 -9.94 3.54 -10.72
N GLN A 52 -10.34 2.73 -9.73
CA GLN A 52 -10.77 3.20 -8.42
C GLN A 52 -9.72 4.09 -7.74
N TRP A 53 -8.45 3.67 -7.79
CA TRP A 53 -7.34 4.43 -7.23
C TRP A 53 -7.13 5.73 -7.99
N LYS A 54 -7.20 5.69 -9.33
CA LYS A 54 -7.02 6.88 -10.14
C LYS A 54 -8.13 7.89 -9.91
N THR A 55 -9.39 7.45 -9.89
CA THR A 55 -10.55 8.28 -9.56
C THR A 55 -10.44 8.89 -8.17
N PHE A 56 -10.00 8.12 -7.17
CA PHE A 56 -9.78 8.66 -5.82
C PHE A 56 -8.76 9.81 -5.83
N TRP A 57 -7.60 9.62 -6.49
CA TRP A 57 -6.60 10.68 -6.63
C TRP A 57 -7.10 11.88 -7.42
N ASP A 58 -7.95 11.68 -8.43
CA ASP A 58 -8.52 12.78 -9.21
C ASP A 58 -9.47 13.67 -8.37
N THR A 59 -10.00 13.18 -7.24
CA THR A 59 -10.76 14.01 -6.29
C THR A 59 -9.88 14.92 -5.41
N THR A 60 -8.56 14.75 -5.43
CA THR A 60 -7.63 15.46 -4.53
C THR A 60 -7.14 16.81 -5.07
N GLY A 61 -7.70 17.32 -6.17
CA GLY A 61 -7.22 18.55 -6.83
C GLY A 61 -7.18 19.79 -5.91
N GLN A 62 -8.16 19.93 -5.00
CA GLN A 62 -8.18 21.03 -4.03
C GLN A 62 -7.12 20.86 -2.93
N LEU A 63 -6.78 19.63 -2.55
CA LEU A 63 -5.71 19.34 -1.59
C LEU A 63 -4.35 19.65 -2.20
N TRP A 64 -4.17 19.27 -3.46
CA TRP A 64 -2.98 19.59 -4.25
C TRP A 64 -2.76 21.10 -4.33
N ALA A 65 -3.78 21.87 -4.71
CA ALA A 65 -3.70 23.32 -4.84
C ALA A 65 -3.32 24.02 -3.52
N LYS A 66 -3.70 23.43 -2.37
CA LYS A 66 -3.37 23.94 -1.03
C LYS A 66 -2.07 23.39 -0.45
N GLY A 67 -1.40 22.45 -1.14
CA GLY A 67 -0.24 21.74 -0.60
C GLY A 67 -0.56 20.93 0.66
N ALA A 68 -1.81 20.49 0.84
CA ALA A 68 -2.29 19.91 2.11
C ALA A 68 -1.64 18.55 2.45
N LEU A 69 -1.04 17.89 1.47
CA LEU A 69 -0.31 16.62 1.65
C LEU A 69 1.21 16.77 1.60
N ALA A 70 1.72 18.01 1.43
CA ALA A 70 3.15 18.25 1.33
C ALA A 70 3.87 17.88 2.64
N GLY A 71 5.02 17.21 2.52
CA GLY A 71 5.81 16.75 3.65
C GLY A 71 5.26 15.52 4.37
N LYS A 72 4.06 15.04 4.02
CA LYS A 72 3.53 13.78 4.56
C LYS A 72 4.24 12.59 3.93
N TYR A 73 4.34 11.52 4.69
CA TYR A 73 5.07 10.34 4.25
C TYR A 73 4.18 9.32 3.56
N VAL A 74 4.71 8.64 2.55
CA VAL A 74 3.98 7.59 1.82
C VAL A 74 4.87 6.40 1.53
N SER A 75 4.34 5.21 1.76
CA SER A 75 4.88 3.97 1.24
C SER A 75 3.77 3.21 0.49
N ALA A 76 4.15 2.20 -0.28
CA ALA A 76 3.21 1.39 -1.02
C ALA A 76 3.58 -0.09 -0.98
N PHE A 77 2.57 -0.93 -1.08
CA PHE A 77 2.73 -2.34 -1.36
C PHE A 77 1.77 -2.75 -2.47
N VAL A 78 2.09 -3.83 -3.16
CA VAL A 78 1.40 -4.21 -4.39
C VAL A 78 0.94 -5.65 -4.37
N SER A 79 -0.11 -5.93 -5.14
CA SER A 79 -0.47 -7.29 -5.50
C SER A 79 -0.52 -7.42 -7.01
N THR A 80 0.12 -8.47 -7.54
CA THR A 80 0.12 -8.78 -8.97
C THR A 80 -0.32 -10.23 -9.21
N ALA A 81 -0.76 -10.53 -10.43
CA ALA A 81 -1.09 -11.91 -10.80
C ALA A 81 0.17 -12.75 -11.10
N SER A 82 1.27 -12.12 -11.52
CA SER A 82 2.47 -12.79 -12.02
C SER A 82 3.77 -12.05 -11.67
N PRO A 83 4.94 -12.73 -11.70
CA PRO A 83 6.26 -12.16 -11.38
C PRO A 83 6.67 -10.90 -12.14
N GLY A 84 6.36 -10.81 -13.43
CA GLY A 84 6.61 -9.61 -14.25
C GLY A 84 5.43 -8.64 -14.33
N GLY A 85 4.32 -8.93 -13.65
CA GLY A 85 3.03 -8.27 -13.83
C GLY A 85 2.93 -6.86 -13.24
N GLY A 86 4.04 -6.15 -13.05
CA GLY A 86 4.08 -4.80 -12.51
C GLY A 86 4.38 -4.68 -11.01
N GLN A 87 5.11 -5.65 -10.43
CA GLN A 87 5.53 -5.59 -9.03
C GLN A 87 6.32 -4.32 -8.71
N GLU A 88 7.16 -3.88 -9.65
CA GLU A 88 7.95 -2.66 -9.50
C GLU A 88 7.26 -1.46 -10.14
N SER A 89 6.83 -1.61 -11.40
CA SER A 89 6.34 -0.48 -12.21
C SER A 89 5.08 0.15 -11.65
N THR A 90 4.21 -0.59 -10.95
CA THR A 90 3.04 -0.01 -10.29
C THR A 90 3.43 1.01 -9.23
N VAL A 91 4.42 0.70 -8.39
CA VAL A 91 4.90 1.65 -7.37
C VAL A 91 5.61 2.82 -8.03
N MET A 92 6.49 2.55 -9.01
CA MET A 92 7.21 3.59 -9.75
C MET A 92 6.25 4.59 -10.41
N ASN A 93 5.21 4.11 -11.08
CA ASN A 93 4.22 4.97 -11.73
C ASN A 93 3.38 5.75 -10.72
N ALA A 94 3.08 5.18 -9.55
CA ALA A 94 2.40 5.86 -8.47
C ALA A 94 3.20 7.04 -7.90
N LEU A 95 4.54 7.01 -7.98
CA LEU A 95 5.40 8.11 -7.50
C LEU A 95 5.09 9.45 -8.18
N SER A 96 4.62 9.45 -9.42
CA SER A 96 4.19 10.67 -10.10
C SER A 96 3.11 11.41 -9.28
N THR A 97 2.12 10.68 -8.75
CA THR A 97 1.03 11.25 -7.95
C THR A 97 1.54 11.75 -6.61
N PHE A 98 2.39 10.97 -5.94
CA PHE A 98 2.96 11.34 -4.63
C PHE A 98 3.85 12.58 -4.73
N THR A 99 4.67 12.65 -5.78
CA THR A 99 5.58 13.78 -6.03
C THR A 99 4.81 15.05 -6.32
N HIS A 100 3.74 14.99 -7.13
CA HIS A 100 2.90 16.16 -7.40
C HIS A 100 2.23 16.73 -6.14
N HIS A 101 1.90 15.88 -5.16
CA HIS A 101 1.37 16.29 -3.85
C HIS A 101 2.44 16.73 -2.85
N GLY A 102 3.73 16.66 -3.22
CA GLY A 102 4.85 16.99 -2.33
C GLY A 102 5.06 15.99 -1.19
N MET A 103 4.61 14.75 -1.36
CA MET A 103 4.75 13.69 -0.36
C MET A 103 6.15 13.06 -0.41
N ILE A 104 6.63 12.59 0.73
CA ILE A 104 7.94 11.95 0.87
C ILE A 104 7.76 10.44 0.75
N PHE A 105 8.22 9.86 -0.35
CA PHE A 105 8.18 8.42 -0.57
C PHE A 105 9.23 7.68 0.28
N VAL A 106 8.80 6.65 1.00
CA VAL A 106 9.65 5.76 1.77
C VAL A 106 9.63 4.37 1.15
N PRO A 107 10.73 3.95 0.50
CA PRO A 107 10.86 2.61 -0.08
C PRO A 107 11.06 1.58 1.03
N LEU A 108 10.81 0.31 0.70
CA LEU A 108 11.16 -0.82 1.57
C LEU A 108 12.69 -0.98 1.67
N GLY A 109 13.39 -0.89 0.53
CA GLY A 109 14.82 -1.17 0.42
C GLY A 109 15.19 -2.62 0.73
N TYR A 110 16.49 -2.91 0.75
CA TYR A 110 17.00 -4.27 1.00
C TYR A 110 17.51 -4.49 2.43
N SER A 111 17.83 -3.43 3.19
CA SER A 111 18.63 -3.56 4.43
C SER A 111 18.03 -4.52 5.48
N GLN A 112 16.70 -4.58 5.59
CA GLN A 112 16.00 -5.39 6.60
C GLN A 112 15.30 -6.62 6.01
N THR A 113 15.29 -6.73 4.68
CA THR A 113 14.57 -7.75 3.92
C THR A 113 15.49 -8.43 2.91
N PHE A 114 16.82 -8.31 3.06
CA PHE A 114 17.79 -8.79 2.08
C PHE A 114 17.60 -10.27 1.80
N GLY A 115 17.65 -11.11 2.85
CA GLY A 115 17.52 -12.56 2.72
C GLY A 115 16.18 -12.99 2.12
N GLN A 116 15.10 -12.30 2.44
CA GLN A 116 13.78 -12.56 1.86
C GLN A 116 13.71 -12.14 0.39
N LEU A 117 14.08 -10.89 0.06
CA LEU A 117 14.00 -10.35 -1.31
C LEU A 117 14.99 -11.02 -2.27
N THR A 118 16.11 -11.54 -1.77
CA THR A 118 17.08 -12.30 -2.59
C THR A 118 16.81 -13.81 -2.57
N ASN A 119 15.71 -14.27 -1.97
CA ASN A 119 15.35 -15.68 -2.00
C ASN A 119 15.07 -16.12 -3.45
N LEU A 120 15.65 -17.24 -3.87
CA LEU A 120 15.43 -17.84 -5.20
C LEU A 120 14.88 -19.28 -5.11
N GLU A 121 14.52 -19.73 -3.90
CA GLU A 121 14.03 -21.08 -3.62
C GLU A 121 12.51 -21.18 -3.82
N GLU A 122 11.78 -20.08 -3.59
CA GLU A 122 10.34 -19.99 -3.85
C GLU A 122 9.94 -18.74 -4.65
N VAL A 123 8.79 -18.79 -5.31
CA VAL A 123 8.23 -17.63 -6.01
C VAL A 123 7.58 -16.69 -5.00
N HIS A 124 8.15 -15.48 -4.86
CA HIS A 124 7.67 -14.46 -3.93
C HIS A 124 7.59 -13.07 -4.56
N GLY A 125 6.60 -12.31 -4.09
CA GLY A 125 6.44 -10.90 -4.42
C GLY A 125 7.24 -10.00 -3.48
N GLY A 126 7.58 -8.82 -3.98
CA GLY A 126 8.34 -7.82 -3.25
C GLY A 126 9.47 -7.25 -4.08
N SER A 127 9.84 -6.01 -3.78
CA SER A 127 10.92 -5.31 -4.45
C SER A 127 11.48 -4.23 -3.52
N PRO A 128 12.62 -3.61 -3.82
CA PRO A 128 13.08 -2.45 -3.04
C PRO A 128 12.06 -1.30 -3.00
N TRP A 129 11.15 -1.22 -3.98
CA TRP A 129 10.10 -0.20 -4.03
C TRP A 129 9.03 -0.41 -2.95
N GLY A 130 8.78 -1.64 -2.51
CA GLY A 130 7.69 -1.95 -1.60
C GLY A 130 7.47 -3.46 -1.44
N ALA A 131 6.76 -3.82 -0.37
CA ALA A 131 6.30 -5.21 -0.19
C ALA A 131 5.35 -5.60 -1.34
N GLY A 132 5.31 -6.89 -1.67
CA GLY A 132 4.52 -7.39 -2.78
C GLY A 132 3.98 -8.77 -2.52
N THR A 133 2.90 -9.14 -3.19
CA THR A 133 2.38 -10.51 -3.16
C THR A 133 1.86 -10.94 -4.53
N PHE A 134 1.94 -12.24 -4.83
CA PHE A 134 1.29 -12.80 -6.00
C PHE A 134 -0.08 -13.40 -5.67
N ALA A 135 -1.11 -12.94 -6.38
CA ALA A 135 -2.46 -13.51 -6.30
C ALA A 135 -2.68 -14.70 -7.28
N GLY A 136 -1.74 -14.91 -8.21
CA GLY A 136 -1.88 -15.90 -9.27
C GLY A 136 -2.93 -15.52 -10.33
N PRO A 137 -3.07 -16.31 -11.41
CA PRO A 137 -3.97 -15.98 -12.53
C PRO A 137 -5.45 -15.97 -12.16
N THR A 138 -5.85 -16.77 -11.16
CA THR A 138 -7.22 -16.84 -10.66
C THR A 138 -7.49 -15.92 -9.47
N GLY A 139 -6.46 -15.23 -8.96
CA GLY A 139 -6.55 -14.42 -7.75
C GLY A 139 -6.74 -15.21 -6.45
N ALA A 140 -6.55 -16.54 -6.48
CA ALA A 140 -6.78 -17.43 -5.35
C ALA A 140 -5.55 -17.61 -4.45
N ARG A 141 -4.33 -17.38 -4.96
CA ARG A 141 -3.10 -17.52 -4.17
C ARG A 141 -3.12 -16.48 -3.05
N GLN A 142 -2.92 -16.96 -1.82
CA GLN A 142 -2.75 -16.11 -0.65
C GLN A 142 -1.26 -15.75 -0.48
N PRO A 143 -0.95 -14.66 0.26
CA PRO A 143 0.44 -14.31 0.55
C PRO A 143 1.20 -15.47 1.17
N SER A 144 2.42 -15.74 0.69
CA SER A 144 3.30 -16.74 1.30
C SER A 144 3.83 -16.24 2.66
N ALA A 145 4.39 -17.15 3.46
CA ALA A 145 5.04 -16.77 4.71
C ALA A 145 6.15 -15.74 4.48
N LEU A 146 6.96 -15.93 3.43
CA LEU A 146 8.02 -15.00 3.05
C LEU A 146 7.46 -13.61 2.68
N GLU A 147 6.39 -13.55 1.87
CA GLU A 147 5.75 -12.28 1.50
C GLU A 147 5.19 -11.54 2.74
N LEU A 148 4.63 -12.29 3.70
CA LEU A 148 4.17 -11.73 4.98
C LEU A 148 5.34 -11.24 5.85
N GLU A 149 6.48 -11.94 5.85
CA GLU A 149 7.70 -11.51 6.55
C GLU A 149 8.32 -10.25 5.93
N VAL A 150 8.35 -10.15 4.60
CA VAL A 150 8.78 -8.94 3.87
C VAL A 150 7.91 -7.75 4.26
N ALA A 151 6.62 -7.99 4.42
CA ALA A 151 5.67 -7.00 4.90
C ALA A 151 5.82 -6.68 6.40
N THR A 152 6.27 -7.65 7.22
CA THR A 152 6.48 -7.53 8.68
C THR A 152 7.91 -7.92 9.10
N PRO A 153 8.91 -7.06 8.86
CA PRO A 153 10.27 -7.38 9.27
C PRO A 153 10.35 -7.70 10.78
N PRO A 154 11.07 -8.76 11.20
CA PRO A 154 11.16 -9.18 12.60
C PRO A 154 11.58 -8.04 13.54
N GLY A 155 10.88 -7.91 14.69
CA GLY A 155 11.12 -6.85 15.68
C GLY A 155 10.46 -5.50 15.35
N GLN A 156 9.59 -5.45 14.35
CA GLN A 156 8.87 -4.24 13.97
C GLN A 156 7.38 -4.51 13.75
N THR A 157 6.57 -3.69 14.37
CA THR A 157 5.11 -3.75 14.34
C THR A 157 4.49 -3.04 13.14
N VAL A 158 5.29 -2.58 12.19
CA VAL A 158 5.03 -1.95 10.89
C VAL A 158 6.40 -2.08 10.19
N PRO A 159 6.56 -2.08 8.86
CA PRO A 159 7.85 -1.63 8.32
C PRO A 159 8.16 -0.29 8.99
N ARG A 160 9.14 -0.28 9.91
CA ARG A 160 9.52 0.90 10.70
C ARG A 160 10.17 1.79 9.67
N CYS A 161 9.34 2.57 8.99
CA CYS A 161 9.77 3.60 8.07
C CYS A 161 10.73 4.47 8.89
N ARG A 162 12.04 4.24 8.71
CA ARG A 162 13.06 5.16 9.21
C ARG A 162 12.94 6.37 8.30
N PHE A 163 11.97 7.22 8.61
CA PHE A 163 11.94 8.59 8.14
C PHE A 163 13.26 9.21 8.59
N GLN A 164 14.18 9.42 7.65
CA GLN A 164 15.50 9.97 7.96
C GLN A 164 15.31 11.30 8.69
N GLY A 165 15.47 11.27 10.02
CA GLY A 165 15.29 12.42 10.90
C GLY A 165 14.59 12.13 12.23
N GLN A 166 13.63 11.20 12.32
CA GLN A 166 12.90 10.94 13.58
C GLN A 166 12.50 9.48 13.72
N VAL A 167 13.02 8.81 14.75
CA VAL A 167 12.50 7.52 15.23
C VAL A 167 11.15 7.80 15.90
N LEU A 168 10.06 7.40 15.25
CA LEU A 168 8.72 7.50 15.82
C LEU A 168 8.59 6.47 16.97
N ASN A 169 8.73 6.93 18.21
CA ASN A 169 8.65 6.12 19.43
C ASN A 169 7.21 6.08 19.97
N LYS A 170 6.32 5.21 19.46
CA LYS A 170 5.18 4.64 20.23
C LYS A 170 4.79 3.25 19.70
N PRO A 171 4.36 2.32 20.57
CA PRO A 171 3.99 0.95 20.20
C PRO A 171 2.54 0.91 19.71
N ASN A 172 2.28 1.32 18.47
CA ASN A 172 1.03 0.94 17.80
C ASN A 172 1.34 -0.31 16.96
N THR A 173 0.94 -1.47 17.47
CA THR A 173 1.06 -2.78 16.83
C THR A 173 0.18 -2.83 15.57
N PHE A 174 0.75 -2.74 14.36
CA PHE A 174 0.06 -3.21 13.15
C PHE A 174 0.30 -4.72 13.00
N ASP A 175 -0.77 -5.49 13.14
CA ASP A 175 -0.73 -6.91 12.80
C ASP A 175 -1.12 -7.09 11.33
N LEU A 176 -0.13 -7.21 10.45
CA LEU A 176 -0.36 -7.54 9.04
C LEU A 176 -0.82 -9.00 8.83
N LYS A 177 -0.70 -9.87 9.86
CA LYS A 177 -1.21 -11.25 9.83
C LYS A 177 -2.72 -11.32 10.00
N ALA A 178 -3.35 -10.29 10.55
CA ALA A 178 -4.81 -10.17 10.67
C ALA A 178 -5.51 -9.71 9.38
N LEU A 179 -4.79 -9.65 8.24
CA LEU A 179 -5.29 -9.12 6.98
C LEU A 179 -5.59 -10.24 5.96
N PRO A 180 -6.83 -10.76 5.90
CA PRO A 180 -7.20 -11.85 5.00
C PRO A 180 -7.19 -11.47 3.50
N CYS A 181 -6.82 -10.23 3.12
CA CYS A 181 -6.98 -9.76 1.74
C CYS A 181 -5.89 -8.77 1.29
N TRP A 182 -4.64 -9.22 1.26
CA TRP A 182 -3.54 -8.51 0.58
C TRP A 182 -3.72 -8.36 -0.93
N THR A 183 -4.70 -9.04 -1.52
CA THR A 183 -4.89 -9.13 -2.98
C THR A 183 -5.83 -8.06 -3.55
N ARG A 184 -6.48 -7.21 -2.73
CA ARG A 184 -7.59 -6.34 -3.19
C ARG A 184 -7.60 -4.97 -2.49
N SER A 185 -7.90 -3.93 -3.29
CA SER A 185 -7.84 -2.48 -3.04
C SER A 185 -8.02 -2.05 -1.58
N SER A 186 -6.93 -2.00 -0.81
CA SER A 186 -6.95 -1.69 0.62
C SER A 186 -5.99 -0.55 0.92
N VAL A 187 -6.38 0.36 1.82
CA VAL A 187 -5.54 1.46 2.25
C VAL A 187 -5.24 1.42 3.74
N PHE A 188 -3.97 1.53 4.07
CA PHE A 188 -3.47 1.48 5.43
C PHE A 188 -2.96 2.87 5.80
N TYR A 189 -3.29 3.31 7.01
CA TYR A 189 -2.96 4.64 7.50
C TYR A 189 -2.37 4.48 8.89
N MET A 190 -1.30 5.22 9.17
CA MET A 190 -0.73 5.26 10.50
C MET A 190 -0.86 6.69 11.03
N ASN A 191 -1.75 6.89 12.00
CA ASN A 191 -1.72 8.10 12.83
C ASN A 191 -0.56 7.96 13.81
N CYS A 192 0.61 8.45 13.41
CA CYS A 192 1.70 8.65 14.35
C CYS A 192 1.38 9.89 15.17
N LEU A 193 0.75 9.67 16.33
CA LEU A 193 0.41 10.71 17.30
C LEU A 193 1.59 11.65 17.54
N SER A 194 1.37 12.89 17.11
CA SER A 194 1.81 14.21 17.60
C SER A 194 3.26 14.36 18.07
N ARG A 195 3.92 15.35 17.46
CA ARG A 195 4.93 16.17 18.13
C ARG A 195 4.38 16.58 19.50
N ASP A 196 4.88 15.97 20.57
CA ASP A 196 4.87 16.63 21.86
C ASP A 196 5.93 17.75 21.77
N VAL A 197 5.50 18.96 22.08
CA VAL A 197 6.34 20.16 22.29
C VAL A 197 7.36 19.90 23.40
#